data_AF-A0A3Z4X6I0-F1
#
_entry.id   AF-A0A3Z4X6I0-F1
#
_cell.length_a   1.000
_cell.length_b   1.000
_cell.length_c   1.000
_cell.angle_alpha   90.00
_cell.angle_beta   90.00
_cell.angle_gamma   90.00
#
_symmetry.space_group_name_H-M   'P 1'
#
loop_
_entity.id
_entity.type
_entity.pdbx_description
1 polymer ?
#
loop_
_entity_poly.entity_id
_entity_poly.type
_entity_poly.pdbx_seq_one_letter_code
_entity_poly.pdbx_strand_id
1 'polypeptide(L)'
;MTRMFFNFSPGTNEQIVPADMLLCAIQEVIYPGTHEFPREWTRIAESYFGTEAWFVISALGRNHSYPFHYKNGVVQTWSEYTSNQLRFILASGGLSMLPSTLPLCG
;
A
#
# COMPACT_ATOMS: atom_id res chain seq x y z
N MET A 1 8.08 14.24 0.63
CA MET A 1 8.18 12.78 0.53
C MET A 1 8.69 12.20 1.85
N THR A 2 7.97 11.22 2.40
CA THR A 2 8.22 10.62 3.72
C THR A 2 8.53 9.14 3.55
N ARG A 3 9.63 8.67 4.14
CA ARG A 3 9.94 7.23 4.15
C ARG A 3 9.00 6.52 5.13
N MET A 4 8.47 5.38 4.72
CA MET A 4 7.55 4.60 5.54
C MET A 4 7.92 3.13 5.55
N PHE A 5 7.50 2.47 6.63
CA PHE A 5 7.71 1.05 6.86
C PHE A 5 6.41 0.41 7.35
N PHE A 6 6.14 -0.81 6.92
CA PHE A 6 5.03 -1.62 7.40
C PHE A 6 5.41 -3.10 7.35
N ASN A 7 4.73 -3.94 8.14
CA ASN A 7 5.01 -5.36 8.12
C ASN A 7 4.27 -6.03 6.97
N PHE A 8 4.92 -7.03 6.40
CA PHE A 8 4.33 -7.87 5.37
C PHE A 8 4.84 -9.28 5.51
N SER A 9 3.94 -10.25 5.51
CA SER A 9 4.30 -11.67 5.58
C SER A 9 3.73 -12.36 4.35
N PRO A 10 4.53 -12.57 3.28
CA PRO A 10 4.07 -13.26 2.08
C PRO A 10 3.84 -14.76 2.31
N GLY A 11 4.32 -15.33 3.42
CA GLY A 11 4.17 -16.74 3.74
C GLY A 11 4.71 -17.64 2.63
N THR A 12 3.98 -18.71 2.31
CA THR A 12 4.35 -19.65 1.23
C THR A 12 4.18 -19.05 -0.16
N ASN A 13 3.43 -17.95 -0.30
CA ASN A 13 3.15 -17.34 -1.61
C ASN A 13 4.40 -16.71 -2.24
N GLU A 14 5.44 -16.43 -1.44
CA GLU A 14 6.72 -15.91 -1.92
C GLU A 14 7.42 -16.87 -2.91
N GLN A 15 7.08 -18.17 -2.86
CA GLN A 15 7.58 -19.17 -3.80
C GLN A 15 6.96 -19.04 -5.21
N ILE A 16 5.82 -18.35 -5.32
CA ILE A 16 5.06 -18.17 -6.56
C ILE A 16 5.25 -16.74 -7.08
N VAL A 17 5.13 -15.75 -6.18
CA VAL A 17 5.22 -14.32 -6.50
C VAL A 17 6.22 -13.69 -5.52
N PRO A 18 7.31 -13.06 -6.00
CA PRO A 18 8.22 -12.32 -5.13
C PRO A 18 7.48 -11.29 -4.28
N ALA A 19 7.88 -11.12 -3.02
CA ALA A 19 7.17 -10.27 -2.07
C ALA A 19 6.91 -8.84 -2.58
N ASP A 20 7.90 -8.23 -3.24
CA ASP A 20 7.76 -6.89 -3.85
C ASP A 20 6.67 -6.86 -4.92
N MET A 21 6.64 -7.87 -5.80
CA MET A 21 5.64 -8.00 -6.86
C MET A 21 4.26 -8.31 -6.29
N LEU A 22 4.19 -9.03 -5.17
CA LEU A 22 2.95 -9.33 -4.50
C LEU A 22 2.30 -8.07 -3.90
N LEU A 23 3.11 -7.12 -3.42
CA LEU A 23 2.64 -5.80 -2.97
C LEU A 23 2.09 -4.97 -4.14
N CYS A 24 2.77 -4.98 -5.29
CA CYS A 24 2.24 -4.37 -6.51
C CYS A 24 0.94 -5.06 -6.98
N ALA A 25 0.85 -6.38 -6.86
CA ALA A 25 -0.37 -7.13 -7.19
C ALA A 25 -1.52 -6.79 -6.23
N ILE A 26 -1.25 -6.57 -4.94
CA ILE A 26 -2.24 -6.05 -3.98
C ILE A 26 -2.73 -4.66 -4.40
N GLN A 27 -1.82 -3.77 -4.82
CA GLN A 27 -2.20 -2.46 -5.35
C GLN A 27 -3.10 -2.58 -6.59
N GLU A 28 -2.82 -3.53 -7.48
CA GLU A 28 -3.66 -3.80 -8.66
C GLU A 28 -5.06 -4.30 -8.29
N VAL A 29 -5.18 -5.17 -7.28
CA VAL A 29 -6.49 -5.63 -6.81
C VAL A 29 -7.29 -4.47 -6.18
N ILE A 30 -6.65 -3.61 -5.39
CA ILE A 30 -7.29 -2.43 -4.78
C ILE A 30 -7.69 -1.41 -5.85
N TYR A 31 -6.80 -1.20 -6.83
CA TYR A 31 -6.95 -0.21 -7.90
C TYR A 31 -6.70 -0.84 -9.28
N PRO A 32 -7.73 -1.45 -9.90
CA PRO A 32 -7.56 -2.10 -11.20
C PRO A 32 -7.05 -1.15 -12.29
N GLY A 33 -6.13 -1.64 -13.11
CA GLY A 33 -5.46 -0.93 -14.19
C GLY A 33 -4.23 -0.12 -13.78
N THR A 34 -3.65 -0.38 -12.61
CA THR A 34 -2.36 0.20 -12.18
C THR A 34 -1.17 -0.63 -12.66
N HIS A 35 -1.32 -1.95 -12.71
CA HIS A 35 -0.29 -2.89 -13.14
C HIS A 35 -0.91 -4.04 -13.93
N GLU A 36 -0.18 -4.58 -14.90
CA GLU A 36 -0.59 -5.79 -15.60
C GLU A 36 0.07 -7.00 -14.95
N PHE A 37 -0.72 -7.82 -14.26
CA PHE A 37 -0.27 -9.06 -13.63
C PHE A 37 -1.07 -10.28 -14.10
N PRO A 38 -0.46 -11.49 -14.10
CA PRO A 38 -1.19 -12.72 -14.31
C PRO A 38 -2.36 -12.87 -13.34
N ARG A 39 -3.47 -13.44 -13.81
CA ARG A 39 -4.67 -13.65 -12.98
C ARG A 39 -4.42 -14.46 -11.70
N GLU A 40 -3.44 -15.37 -11.75
CA GLU A 40 -3.01 -16.12 -10.58
C GLU A 40 -2.44 -15.21 -9.48
N TRP A 41 -1.64 -14.22 -9.86
CA TRP A 41 -1.00 -13.30 -8.91
C TRP A 41 -2.02 -12.37 -8.29
N THR A 42 -2.98 -11.86 -9.07
CA THR A 42 -4.08 -11.05 -8.53
C THR A 42 -4.97 -11.87 -7.59
N ARG A 43 -5.22 -13.15 -7.92
CA ARG A 43 -5.96 -14.06 -7.02
C ARG A 43 -5.22 -14.35 -5.71
N ILE A 44 -3.90 -14.48 -5.75
CA ILE A 44 -3.08 -14.59 -4.53
C ILE A 44 -3.14 -13.28 -3.74
N ALA A 45 -3.03 -12.13 -4.40
CA ALA A 45 -3.11 -10.82 -3.78
C ALA A 45 -4.45 -10.56 -3.07
N GLU A 46 -5.58 -11.04 -3.62
CA GLU A 46 -6.90 -10.98 -2.98
C GLU A 46 -6.92 -11.64 -1.58
N SER A 47 -6.10 -12.67 -1.34
CA SER A 47 -6.02 -13.34 -0.04
C SER A 47 -5.45 -12.46 1.09
N TYR A 48 -4.83 -11.33 0.73
CA TYR A 48 -4.30 -10.35 1.68
C TYR A 48 -5.30 -9.26 2.06
N PHE A 49 -6.56 -9.37 1.63
CA PHE A 49 -7.62 -8.47 2.06
C PHE A 49 -7.68 -8.34 3.58
N GLY A 50 -7.69 -7.10 4.08
CA GLY A 50 -7.75 -6.80 5.51
C GLY A 50 -6.44 -6.95 6.29
N THR A 51 -5.32 -7.22 5.62
CA THR A 51 -3.99 -7.19 6.26
C THR A 51 -3.44 -5.76 6.39
N GLU A 52 -2.38 -5.58 7.21
CA GLU A 52 -1.68 -4.29 7.32
C GLU A 52 -1.25 -3.75 5.94
N ALA A 53 -0.65 -4.61 5.11
CA ALA A 53 -0.24 -4.26 3.75
C ALA A 53 -1.40 -3.74 2.90
N TRP A 54 -2.57 -4.38 2.97
CA TRP A 54 -3.76 -3.94 2.25
C TRP A 54 -4.19 -2.53 2.64
N PHE A 55 -4.29 -2.26 3.95
CA PHE A 55 -4.68 -0.94 4.45
C PHE A 55 -3.66 0.13 4.13
N VAL A 56 -2.37 -0.21 4.24
CA VAL A 56 -1.27 0.71 3.91
C VAL A 56 -1.25 1.06 2.43
N ILE A 57 -1.36 0.09 1.54
CA ILE A 57 -1.39 0.32 0.09
C ILE A 57 -2.65 1.11 -0.31
N SER A 58 -3.79 0.83 0.32
CA SER A 58 -5.01 1.64 0.14
C SER A 58 -4.80 3.09 0.59
N ALA A 59 -4.10 3.32 1.69
CA ALA A 59 -3.81 4.66 2.22
C ALA A 59 -2.79 5.43 1.35
N LEU A 60 -1.85 4.73 0.72
CA LEU A 60 -0.90 5.31 -0.24
C LEU A 60 -1.60 5.85 -1.50
N GLY A 61 -2.75 5.26 -1.85
CA GLY A 61 -3.62 5.72 -2.91
C GLY A 61 -3.21 5.22 -4.31
N ARG A 62 -4.14 5.38 -5.26
CA ARG A 62 -4.02 4.86 -6.65
C ARG A 62 -2.73 5.30 -7.35
N ASN A 63 -2.28 6.53 -7.12
CA ASN A 63 -1.17 7.13 -7.84
C ASN A 63 0.20 6.87 -7.19
N HIS A 64 0.26 6.03 -6.16
CA HIS A 64 1.52 5.62 -5.57
C HIS A 64 2.35 4.83 -6.60
N SER A 65 3.52 5.35 -6.93
CA SER A 65 4.43 4.81 -7.96
C SER A 65 5.83 4.51 -7.42
N TYR A 66 6.03 4.67 -6.11
CA TYR A 66 7.32 4.39 -5.49
C TYR A 66 7.49 2.88 -5.29
N PRO A 67 8.70 2.34 -5.52
CA PRO A 67 8.93 0.92 -5.40
C PRO A 67 8.76 0.45 -3.96
N PHE A 68 8.14 -0.72 -3.81
CA PHE A 68 8.17 -1.47 -2.56
C PHE A 68 9.49 -2.24 -2.46
N HIS A 69 10.16 -2.12 -1.32
CA HIS A 69 11.36 -2.86 -1.00
C HIS A 69 11.13 -3.73 0.23
N TYR A 70 10.96 -5.01 0.01
CA TYR A 70 10.78 -6.02 1.02
C TYR A 70 12.12 -6.54 1.54
N LYS A 71 12.24 -6.65 2.87
CA LYS A 71 13.36 -7.32 3.53
C LYS A 71 12.90 -7.90 4.86
N ASN A 72 12.92 -9.24 4.97
CA ASN A 72 12.71 -9.98 6.21
C ASN A 72 11.44 -9.56 6.99
N GLY A 73 10.28 -9.54 6.31
CA GLY A 73 9.01 -9.22 6.95
C GLY A 73 8.66 -7.73 7.02
N VAL A 74 9.58 -6.85 6.60
CA VAL A 74 9.37 -5.39 6.59
C VAL A 74 9.42 -4.88 5.16
N VAL A 75 8.48 -4.01 4.81
CA VAL A 75 8.46 -3.30 3.54
C VAL A 75 8.86 -1.86 3.78
N GLN A 76 9.76 -1.35 2.96
CA GLN A 76 10.05 0.07 2.86
C GLN A 76 9.48 0.63 1.56
N THR A 77 8.82 1.79 1.63
CA THR A 77 8.45 2.60 0.47
C THR A 77 8.44 4.09 0.85
N TRP A 78 7.94 4.94 -0.04
CA TRP A 78 7.83 6.38 0.13
C TRP A 78 6.41 6.88 -0.04
N SER A 79 6.03 7.89 0.72
CA SER A 79 4.72 8.52 0.61
C SER A 79 4.83 10.01 0.33
N GLU A 80 3.87 10.55 -0.42
CA GLU A 80 3.66 12.00 -0.52
C GLU A 80 3.07 12.59 0.77
N TYR A 81 2.43 11.75 1.58
CA TYR A 81 1.87 12.14 2.86
C TYR A 81 2.95 12.21 3.94
N THR A 82 2.78 13.12 4.90
CA THR A 82 3.55 13.13 6.15
C THR A 82 3.17 11.95 7.04
N SER A 83 4.03 11.57 7.99
CA SER A 83 3.73 10.49 8.94
C SER A 83 2.44 10.70 9.72
N ASN A 84 2.09 11.95 10.04
CA ASN A 84 0.84 12.29 10.74
C ASN A 84 -0.38 12.10 9.84
N GLN A 85 -0.29 12.51 8.57
CA GLN A 85 -1.36 12.29 7.59
C GLN A 85 -1.61 10.80 7.35
N LEU A 86 -0.55 10.00 7.19
CA LEU A 86 -0.68 8.54 7.04
C LEU A 86 -1.34 7.90 8.26
N ARG A 87 -0.89 8.23 9.47
CA ARG A 87 -1.50 7.71 10.70
C ARG A 87 -2.97 8.05 10.80
N PHE A 88 -3.34 9.27 10.42
CA PHE A 88 -4.74 9.69 10.40
C PHE A 88 -5.56 8.91 9.37
N ILE A 89 -5.05 8.71 8.14
CA ILE A 89 -5.73 7.94 7.10
C ILE A 89 -5.93 6.48 7.54
N LEU A 90 -4.90 5.86 8.11
CA LEU A 90 -4.94 4.49 8.61
C LEU A 90 -5.91 4.33 9.78
N ALA A 91 -5.92 5.26 10.73
CA ALA A 91 -6.81 5.22 11.90
C ALA A 91 -8.28 5.52 11.56
N SER A 92 -8.53 6.31 10.51
CA SER A 92 -9.89 6.73 10.11
C SER A 92 -10.56 5.79 9.10
N GLY A 93 -9.91 4.71 8.69
CA GLY A 93 -10.51 3.70 7.81
C GLY A 93 -10.73 4.16 6.36
N GLY A 94 -10.01 5.18 5.89
CA GLY A 94 -10.04 5.56 4.48
C GLY A 94 -11.26 6.38 4.03
N LEU A 95 -11.79 7.27 4.88
CA LEU A 95 -12.57 8.40 4.34
C LEU A 95 -11.58 9.39 3.72
N SER A 96 -11.48 9.32 2.38
CA SER A 96 -10.83 10.31 1.52
C SER A 96 -11.09 11.74 2.01
N MET A 97 -10.17 12.28 2.79
CA MET A 97 -10.05 13.73 2.92
C MET A 97 -9.39 14.19 1.63
N LEU A 98 -10.20 14.69 0.70
CA LEU A 98 -9.80 15.77 -0.20
C LEU A 98 -8.88 16.72 0.59
N PRO A 99 -7.82 17.26 -0.03
CA PRO A 99 -6.86 18.10 0.67
C PRO A 99 -7.65 19.19 1.38
N SER A 100 -7.78 19.06 2.69
CA SER A 100 -8.37 20.07 3.52
C SER A 100 -7.39 21.23 3.36
N THR A 101 -7.81 22.24 2.61
CA THR A 101 -7.24 23.58 2.76
C THR A 101 -7.27 23.85 4.25
N LEU A 102 -6.11 23.70 4.90
CA LEU A 102 -5.91 24.15 6.26
C LEU A 102 -6.43 25.59 6.31
N PRO A 103 -7.28 25.98 7.28
CA PRO A 103 -7.53 27.38 7.46
C PRO A 103 -6.19 28.02 7.77
N LEU A 104 -5.73 28.89 6.87
CA LEU A 104 -4.66 29.84 7.15
C LEU A 104 -5.09 30.60 8.39
N CYS A 105 -4.56 30.22 9.55
CA CYS A 105 -4.44 31.16 10.65
C CYS A 105 -3.32 32.12 10.25
N GLY A 106 -3.72 33.30 9.79
CA GLY A 106 -2.88 34.40 9.34
C GLY A 106 -3.75 35.52 8.82
#